data_AF-A0A6M3LMY0-F1
#
_entry.id   AF-A0A6M3LMY0-F1
#
_cell.length_a   1.000
_cell.length_b   1.000
_cell.length_c   1.000
_cell.angle_alpha   90.00
_cell.angle_beta   90.00
_cell.angle_gamma   90.00
#
_symmetry.space_group_name_H-M   'P 1'
#
loop_
_entity.id
_entity.type
_entity.pdbx_description
1 polymer ?
#
loop_
_entity_poly.entity_id
_entity_poly.type
_entity_poly.pdbx_seq_one_letter_code
_entity_poly.pdbx_strand_id
1 'polypeptide(L)'
;MGNHPSLEEYTQKRAHVDWSDEHRGVPYTISFWNYDDRRMFNEAPRGVWNFYLILSEQQWPDFERFVAPRVNDPERETRGRRMWEYHKSAVADLDWHLGITFYEIEGEPPFRWIKAGCDYEHLWDKRTGYSDNLRSVEHDARRCVDSLLERFTPLVKCRYTGLFGKPEEMIPVARFPGSFVLASEKENIWSSWFEESPNA
;
A
#
# COMPACT_ATOMS: atom_id res chain seq x y z
N MET A 1 -7.41 18.26 4.32
CA MET A 1 -8.24 17.21 4.92
C MET A 1 -9.57 17.23 4.20
N GLY A 2 -9.83 16.23 3.36
CA GLY A 2 -11.08 16.17 2.58
C GLY A 2 -12.28 15.93 3.49
N ASN A 3 -13.46 16.41 3.09
CA ASN A 3 -14.72 16.03 3.72
C ASN A 3 -14.93 14.52 3.53
N HIS A 4 -14.60 13.73 4.55
CA HIS A 4 -14.94 12.32 4.56
C HIS A 4 -16.40 12.18 5.01
N PRO A 5 -17.24 11.43 4.27
CA PRO A 5 -18.58 11.07 4.70
C PRO A 5 -18.60 10.47 6.12
N SER A 6 -19.72 10.66 6.81
CA SER A 6 -19.96 10.02 8.11
C SER A 6 -20.17 8.51 7.97
N LEU A 7 -19.92 7.75 9.05
CA LEU A 7 -20.18 6.30 9.10
C LEU A 7 -21.65 5.95 8.75
N GLU A 8 -22.58 6.82 9.14
CA GLU A 8 -24.02 6.69 8.79
C GLU A 8 -24.25 6.79 7.28
N GLU A 9 -23.61 7.73 6.59
CA GLU A 9 -23.72 7.86 5.13
C GLU A 9 -23.17 6.64 4.38
N TYR A 10 -22.18 5.92 4.96
CA TYR A 10 -21.63 4.69 4.40
C TYR A 10 -22.55 3.47 4.57
N THR A 11 -23.26 3.39 5.70
CA THR A 11 -24.14 2.24 5.99
C THR A 11 -25.39 2.16 5.12
N GLN A 12 -25.82 3.28 4.51
CA GLN A 12 -27.08 3.36 3.76
C GLN A 12 -26.96 2.99 2.27
N LYS A 13 -25.74 2.89 1.73
CA LYS A 13 -25.50 2.46 0.35
C LYS A 13 -24.63 1.21 0.41
N ARG A 14 -24.85 0.25 -0.50
CA ARG A 14 -24.05 -0.98 -0.71
C ARG A 14 -22.62 -0.66 -1.17
N ALA A 15 -21.91 0.18 -0.43
CA ALA A 15 -20.73 0.88 -0.89
C ALA A 15 -19.51 0.26 -0.21
N HIS A 16 -18.79 -0.53 -0.99
CA HIS A 16 -17.35 -0.65 -0.79
C HIS A 16 -16.72 0.75 -0.94
N VAL A 17 -15.83 1.11 -0.02
CA VAL A 17 -15.15 2.40 -0.04
C VAL A 17 -13.67 2.21 0.24
N ASP A 18 -12.84 2.85 -0.59
CA ASP A 18 -11.40 2.87 -0.47
C ASP A 18 -10.90 4.25 -0.07
N TRP A 19 -9.93 4.27 0.85
CA TRP A 19 -9.12 5.43 1.20
C TRP A 19 -7.66 5.08 0.92
N SER A 20 -7.10 5.68 -0.12
CA SER A 20 -5.67 5.56 -0.43
C SER A 20 -4.90 6.72 0.18
N ASP A 21 -3.79 6.40 0.83
CA ASP A 21 -2.87 7.37 1.41
C ASP A 21 -1.42 6.84 1.31
N GLU A 22 -0.47 7.62 1.79
CA GLU A 22 0.95 7.29 1.79
C GLU A 22 1.57 7.60 3.15
N HIS A 23 2.30 6.64 3.72
CA HIS A 23 3.12 6.88 4.91
C HIS A 23 4.58 6.73 4.56
N ARG A 24 5.37 7.80 4.74
CA ARG A 24 6.82 7.81 4.48
C ARG A 24 7.22 7.28 3.09
N GLY A 25 6.43 7.59 2.07
CA GLY A 25 6.70 7.14 0.69
C GLY A 25 6.14 5.76 0.33
N VAL A 26 5.51 5.05 1.27
CA VAL A 26 4.90 3.74 1.02
C VAL A 26 3.38 3.88 0.90
N PRO A 27 2.79 3.57 -0.27
CA PRO A 27 1.35 3.67 -0.46
C PRO A 27 0.61 2.54 0.24
N TYR A 28 -0.54 2.88 0.81
CA TYR A 28 -1.49 1.93 1.37
C TYR A 28 -2.94 2.33 1.04
N THR A 29 -3.83 1.35 1.09
CA THR A 29 -5.27 1.55 0.93
C THR A 29 -5.98 0.94 2.12
N ILE A 30 -6.87 1.70 2.73
CA ILE A 30 -7.85 1.20 3.70
C ILE A 30 -9.15 0.99 2.93
N SER A 31 -9.81 -0.14 3.15
CA SER A 31 -11.09 -0.46 2.53
C SER A 31 -12.13 -0.77 3.59
N PHE A 32 -13.38 -0.38 3.34
CA PHE A 32 -14.53 -0.79 4.13
C PHE A 32 -15.55 -1.46 3.23
N TRP A 33 -15.86 -2.72 3.55
CA TRP A 33 -16.82 -3.54 2.84
C TRP A 33 -18.13 -3.57 3.60
N ASN A 34 -19.12 -2.78 3.15
CA ASN A 34 -20.46 -2.84 3.72
C ASN A 34 -21.24 -4.03 3.14
N TYR A 35 -21.33 -5.14 3.89
CA TYR A 35 -22.16 -6.28 3.52
C TYR A 35 -23.61 -6.07 3.99
N ASP A 36 -24.50 -5.82 3.03
CA ASP A 36 -25.96 -5.71 3.25
C ASP A 36 -26.58 -7.07 3.59
N ASP A 37 -25.90 -8.18 3.24
CA ASP A 37 -26.40 -9.53 3.46
C ASP A 37 -25.86 -10.15 4.77
N ARG A 38 -26.71 -10.15 5.80
CA ARG A 38 -26.49 -10.82 7.10
C ARG A 38 -26.21 -12.32 7.00
N ARG A 39 -26.30 -12.93 5.82
CA ARG A 39 -26.09 -14.37 5.59
C ARG A 39 -24.65 -14.76 5.29
N MET A 40 -23.79 -13.84 4.84
CA MET A 40 -22.41 -14.19 4.46
C MET A 40 -21.45 -14.24 5.66
N PHE A 41 -21.73 -13.45 6.69
CA PHE A 41 -20.94 -13.40 7.91
C PHE A 41 -21.91 -13.37 9.09
N ASN A 42 -22.04 -14.51 9.78
CA ASN A 42 -23.07 -14.75 10.81
C ASN A 42 -23.08 -13.72 11.96
N GLU A 43 -22.07 -12.84 12.06
CA GLU A 43 -21.86 -11.98 13.23
C GLU A 43 -21.30 -10.58 12.89
N ALA A 44 -21.29 -10.14 11.63
CA ALA A 44 -20.79 -8.81 11.24
C ALA A 44 -21.89 -7.92 10.63
N PRO A 45 -22.88 -7.46 11.41
CA PRO A 45 -23.96 -6.59 10.90
C PRO A 45 -23.50 -5.17 10.53
N ARG A 46 -22.18 -4.91 10.44
CA ARG A 46 -21.58 -3.56 10.35
C ARG A 46 -20.46 -3.43 9.32
N GLY A 47 -20.36 -4.35 8.36
CA GLY A 47 -19.28 -4.35 7.37
C GLY A 47 -17.92 -4.79 7.95
N VAL A 48 -16.91 -4.86 7.08
CA VAL A 48 -15.55 -5.32 7.43
C VAL A 48 -14.53 -4.30 6.96
N TRP A 49 -13.59 -3.95 7.83
CA TRP A 49 -12.44 -3.12 7.48
C TRP A 49 -11.29 -3.97 7.00
N ASN A 50 -10.53 -3.44 6.06
CA ASN A 50 -9.28 -4.00 5.59
C ASN A 50 -8.26 -2.88 5.42
N PHE A 51 -6.97 -3.19 5.52
CA PHE A 51 -5.96 -2.35 4.89
C PHE A 51 -5.02 -3.19 4.04
N TYR A 52 -4.41 -2.54 3.07
CA TYR A 52 -3.50 -3.13 2.11
C TYR A 52 -2.27 -2.24 1.93
N LEU A 53 -1.08 -2.83 2.04
CA LEU A 53 0.15 -2.21 1.55
C LEU A 53 0.30 -2.50 0.05
N ILE A 54 0.78 -1.50 -0.69
CA ILE A 54 1.07 -1.62 -2.12
C ILE A 54 2.57 -1.49 -2.33
N LEU A 55 3.23 -2.58 -2.71
CA LEU A 55 4.68 -2.61 -2.91
C LEU A 55 4.97 -2.73 -4.40
N SER A 56 5.65 -1.74 -4.99
CA SER A 56 6.03 -1.78 -6.41
C SER A 56 7.46 -2.30 -6.59
N GLU A 57 7.67 -3.16 -7.60
CA GLU A 57 9.00 -3.65 -7.97
C GLU A 57 10.01 -2.52 -8.22
N GLN A 58 9.55 -1.39 -8.77
CA GLN A 58 10.42 -0.25 -9.05
C GLN A 58 10.88 0.48 -7.80
N GLN A 59 10.13 0.40 -6.70
CA GLN A 59 10.46 1.07 -5.45
C GLN A 59 11.42 0.27 -4.58
N TRP A 60 11.43 -1.07 -4.71
CA TRP A 60 12.10 -1.94 -3.75
C TRP A 60 13.20 -2.76 -4.43
N PRO A 61 14.49 -2.47 -4.16
CA PRO A 61 15.59 -3.27 -4.71
C PRO A 61 15.51 -4.75 -4.30
N ASP A 62 14.94 -5.02 -3.13
CA ASP A 62 14.74 -6.35 -2.54
C ASP A 62 13.38 -6.97 -2.89
N PHE A 63 12.69 -6.51 -3.95
CA PHE A 63 11.31 -6.90 -4.25
C PHE A 63 11.07 -8.42 -4.26
N GLU A 64 12.03 -9.21 -4.75
CA GLU A 64 11.92 -10.68 -4.76
C GLU A 64 11.75 -11.30 -3.36
N ARG A 65 12.21 -10.64 -2.29
CA ARG A 65 12.00 -11.12 -0.91
C ARG A 65 10.54 -11.01 -0.48
N PHE A 66 9.76 -10.17 -1.15
CA PHE A 66 8.32 -10.03 -0.93
C PHE A 66 7.50 -11.02 -1.74
N VAL A 67 8.07 -11.56 -2.82
CA VAL A 67 7.41 -12.52 -3.72
C VAL A 67 7.24 -13.85 -3.00
N ALA A 68 5.99 -14.17 -2.68
CA ALA A 68 5.62 -15.46 -2.12
C ALA A 68 5.68 -16.58 -3.19
N PRO A 69 6.03 -17.81 -2.82
CA PRO A 69 5.92 -18.93 -3.75
C PRO A 69 4.46 -19.24 -4.06
N ARG A 70 4.21 -19.72 -5.30
CA ARG A 70 2.88 -20.13 -5.74
C ARG A 70 2.52 -21.48 -5.13
N VAL A 71 1.27 -21.62 -4.66
CA VAL A 71 0.72 -22.91 -4.27
C VAL A 71 0.39 -23.69 -5.54
N ASN A 72 1.06 -24.81 -5.76
CA ASN A 72 0.70 -25.76 -6.83
C ASN A 72 -0.42 -26.69 -6.33
N ASP A 73 -1.65 -26.18 -6.29
CA ASP A 73 -2.84 -26.96 -5.98
C ASP A 73 -3.82 -26.93 -7.16
N PRO A 74 -3.81 -27.96 -8.03
CA PRO A 74 -4.64 -28.03 -9.22
C PRO A 74 -6.15 -27.94 -8.92
N GLU A 75 -6.60 -28.43 -7.77
CA GLU A 75 -8.02 -28.39 -7.40
C GLU A 75 -8.47 -26.97 -7.05
N ARG A 76 -7.58 -26.19 -6.43
CA ARG A 76 -7.83 -24.81 -6.03
C ARG A 76 -7.64 -23.80 -7.16
N GLU A 77 -6.81 -24.10 -8.15
CA GLU A 77 -6.64 -23.27 -9.35
C GLU A 77 -7.90 -23.24 -10.24
N THR A 78 -8.78 -24.25 -10.15
CA THR A 78 -10.04 -24.32 -10.93
C THR A 78 -10.99 -23.14 -10.72
N ARG A 79 -10.84 -22.38 -9.63
CA ARG A 79 -11.66 -21.18 -9.33
C ARG A 79 -11.07 -19.88 -9.90
N GLY A 80 -10.04 -19.97 -10.75
CA GLY A 80 -9.43 -18.81 -11.40
C GLY A 80 -8.65 -17.88 -10.45
N ARG A 81 -8.46 -18.28 -9.19
CA ARG A 81 -7.70 -17.50 -8.19
C ARG A 81 -6.33 -18.13 -8.00
N ARG A 82 -5.27 -17.35 -8.24
CA ARG A 82 -3.90 -17.73 -7.91
C ARG A 82 -3.75 -17.73 -6.39
N MET A 83 -3.26 -18.83 -5.83
CA MET A 83 -2.94 -18.91 -4.41
C MET A 83 -1.44 -18.80 -4.18
N TRP A 84 -1.09 -18.07 -3.13
CA TRP A 84 0.28 -17.75 -2.78
C TRP A 84 0.54 -18.20 -1.34
N GLU A 85 1.71 -18.78 -1.09
CA GLU A 85 2.17 -19.12 0.26
C GLU A 85 2.76 -17.86 0.91
N TYR A 86 1.95 -16.82 1.09
CA TYR A 86 2.41 -15.51 1.56
C TYR A 86 3.08 -15.56 2.94
N HIS A 87 2.76 -16.55 3.77
CA HIS A 87 3.44 -16.83 5.03
C HIS A 87 4.94 -17.19 4.87
N LYS A 88 5.41 -17.44 3.65
CA LYS A 88 6.83 -17.70 3.33
C LYS A 88 7.55 -16.49 2.74
N SER A 89 6.88 -15.36 2.55
CA SER A 89 7.55 -14.12 2.11
C SER A 89 7.81 -13.19 3.28
N ALA A 90 8.76 -12.27 3.10
CA ALA A 90 9.12 -11.31 4.15
C ALA A 90 7.98 -10.33 4.51
N VAL A 91 6.94 -10.27 3.67
CA VAL A 91 5.75 -9.45 3.92
C VAL A 91 4.93 -10.03 5.07
N ALA A 92 4.93 -11.34 5.30
CA ALA A 92 4.18 -11.95 6.41
C ALA A 92 4.73 -11.60 7.79
N ASP A 93 6.01 -11.25 7.89
CA ASP A 93 6.65 -10.92 9.17
C ASP A 93 6.37 -9.49 9.64
N LEU A 94 5.75 -8.64 8.81
CA LEU A 94 5.44 -7.25 9.15
C LEU A 94 4.43 -7.18 10.30
N ASP A 95 4.33 -6.01 10.95
CA ASP A 95 3.47 -5.79 12.10
C ASP A 95 2.00 -5.57 11.70
N TRP A 96 1.40 -6.60 11.10
CA TRP A 96 -0.01 -6.65 10.76
C TRP A 96 -0.88 -6.77 12.01
N HIS A 97 -2.09 -6.24 11.93
CA HIS A 97 -3.11 -6.50 12.95
C HIS A 97 -3.53 -7.97 12.94
N LEU A 98 -3.00 -8.78 13.87
CA LEU A 98 -3.25 -10.23 13.95
C LEU A 98 -2.77 -11.07 12.75
N GLY A 99 -1.96 -10.50 11.87
CA GLY A 99 -1.33 -11.18 10.74
C GLY A 99 -1.87 -10.76 9.36
N ILE A 100 -1.18 -11.21 8.31
CA ILE A 100 -1.58 -11.02 6.92
C ILE A 100 -2.70 -12.00 6.55
N THR A 101 -3.75 -11.51 5.90
CA THR A 101 -4.90 -12.33 5.46
C THR A 101 -5.13 -12.27 3.94
N PHE A 102 -4.50 -11.32 3.26
CA PHE A 102 -4.62 -11.12 1.82
C PHE A 102 -3.26 -10.93 1.16
N TYR A 103 -3.09 -11.50 -0.04
CA TYR A 103 -1.90 -11.31 -0.86
C TYR A 103 -2.22 -11.57 -2.33
N GLU A 104 -1.81 -10.65 -3.20
CA GLU A 104 -1.79 -10.83 -4.65
C GLU A 104 -0.53 -10.21 -5.26
N ILE A 105 -0.17 -10.73 -6.44
CA ILE A 105 0.84 -10.13 -7.31
C ILE A 105 0.18 -9.86 -8.64
N GLU A 106 0.33 -8.63 -9.12
CA GLU A 106 -0.15 -8.20 -10.42
C GLU A 106 1.00 -7.58 -11.23
N GLY A 107 0.76 -7.43 -12.54
CA GLY A 107 1.77 -6.96 -13.49
C GLY A 107 2.76 -8.04 -13.91
N GLU A 108 3.71 -7.62 -14.75
CA GLU A 108 4.83 -8.43 -15.24
C GLU A 108 6.13 -7.65 -15.07
N PRO A 109 7.29 -8.31 -14.90
CA PRO A 109 8.56 -7.62 -14.74
C PRO A 109 8.86 -6.66 -15.91
N PRO A 110 9.42 -5.47 -15.65
CA PRO A 110 9.86 -4.93 -14.35
C PRO A 110 8.78 -4.10 -13.62
N PHE A 111 7.50 -4.28 -13.96
CA PHE A 111 6.36 -3.49 -13.48
C PHE A 111 5.39 -4.33 -12.64
N ARG A 112 5.91 -5.19 -11.76
CA ARG A 112 5.07 -5.91 -10.80
C ARG A 112 4.71 -5.04 -9.60
N TRP A 113 3.58 -5.35 -8.99
CA TRP A 113 3.27 -4.90 -7.64
C TRP A 113 2.66 -6.03 -6.80
N ILE A 114 2.91 -5.96 -5.51
CA ILE A 114 2.31 -6.82 -4.50
C ILE A 114 1.29 -5.97 -3.74
N LYS A 115 0.06 -6.48 -3.64
CA LYS A 115 -0.93 -5.97 -2.70
C LYS A 115 -1.10 -6.99 -1.59
N ALA A 116 -0.68 -6.62 -0.39
CA ALA A 116 -0.74 -7.47 0.79
C ALA A 116 -1.59 -6.78 1.85
N GLY A 117 -2.45 -7.52 2.55
CA GLY A 117 -3.42 -6.89 3.44
C GLY A 117 -3.87 -7.74 4.60
N CYS A 118 -4.61 -7.07 5.48
CA CYS A 118 -5.17 -7.61 6.69
C CYS A 118 -6.65 -7.19 6.76
N ASP A 119 -7.51 -8.10 7.21
CA ASP A 119 -8.91 -7.82 7.52
C ASP A 119 -9.11 -7.72 9.04
N TYR A 120 -10.16 -7.01 9.44
CA TYR A 120 -10.52 -6.78 10.84
C TYR A 120 -11.76 -7.60 11.22
N GLU A 121 -11.87 -8.81 10.66
CA GLU A 121 -13.01 -9.70 10.94
C GLU A 121 -12.69 -10.74 12.03
N HIS A 122 -11.77 -10.42 12.95
CA HIS A 122 -11.35 -11.37 13.96
C HIS A 122 -12.32 -11.42 15.15
N LEU A 123 -12.59 -12.64 15.65
CA LEU A 123 -13.37 -12.85 16.87
C LEU A 123 -12.74 -12.16 18.10
N TRP A 124 -11.43 -11.94 18.10
CA TRP A 124 -10.73 -11.27 19.18
C TRP A 124 -11.05 -9.78 19.23
N ASP A 125 -11.05 -9.09 18.09
CA ASP A 125 -11.38 -7.66 17.97
C ASP A 125 -12.76 -7.36 18.56
N LYS A 126 -13.74 -8.22 18.24
CA LYS A 126 -15.11 -8.14 18.77
C LYS A 126 -15.19 -8.34 20.28
N ARG A 127 -14.30 -9.14 20.87
CA ARG A 127 -14.31 -9.47 22.31
C ARG A 127 -13.56 -8.45 23.16
N THR A 128 -12.53 -7.81 22.60
CA THR A 128 -11.70 -6.84 23.32
C THR A 128 -12.20 -5.40 23.21
N GLY A 129 -13.22 -5.16 22.37
CA GLY A 129 -13.77 -3.83 22.17
C GLY A 129 -12.87 -2.95 21.33
N TYR A 130 -12.06 -3.55 20.44
CA TYR A 130 -11.27 -2.79 19.48
C TYR A 130 -12.20 -1.92 18.65
N SER A 131 -11.85 -0.63 18.53
CA SER A 131 -12.69 0.31 17.80
C SER A 131 -12.37 0.20 16.31
N ASP A 132 -13.05 -0.72 15.61
CA ASP A 132 -12.94 -0.91 14.15
C ASP A 132 -13.43 0.34 13.40
N ASN A 133 -12.56 1.35 13.34
CA ASN A 133 -12.80 2.62 12.68
C ASN A 133 -11.58 3.03 11.86
N LEU A 134 -11.81 3.93 10.91
CA LEU A 134 -10.80 4.41 9.98
C LEU A 134 -9.49 4.84 10.67
N ARG A 135 -9.56 5.56 11.79
CA ARG A 135 -8.35 6.05 12.49
C ARG A 135 -7.51 4.91 13.10
N SER A 136 -8.19 3.87 13.61
CA SER A 136 -7.50 2.73 14.23
C SER A 136 -6.83 1.88 13.15
N VAL A 137 -7.54 1.64 12.05
CA VAL A 137 -7.01 0.92 10.88
C VAL A 137 -5.86 1.70 10.22
N GLU A 138 -5.97 3.03 10.14
CA GLU A 138 -4.89 3.90 9.66
C GLU A 138 -3.65 3.85 10.56
N HIS A 139 -3.85 3.79 11.89
CA HIS A 139 -2.74 3.64 12.83
C HIS A 139 -2.00 2.31 12.62
N ASP A 140 -2.72 1.20 12.48
CA ASP A 140 -2.10 -0.11 12.20
C ASP A 140 -1.42 -0.14 10.82
N ALA A 141 -2.03 0.45 9.79
CA ALA A 141 -1.41 0.54 8.46
C ALA A 141 -0.07 1.28 8.53
N ARG A 142 -0.01 2.40 9.26
CA ARG A 142 1.24 3.16 9.47
C ARG A 142 2.27 2.37 10.27
N ARG A 143 1.86 1.68 11.34
CA ARG A 143 2.75 0.81 12.13
C ARG A 143 3.32 -0.31 11.27
N CYS A 144 2.50 -0.92 10.41
CA CYS A 144 2.93 -1.94 9.47
C CYS A 144 3.96 -1.39 8.46
N VAL A 145 3.72 -0.19 7.91
CA VAL A 145 4.71 0.52 7.06
C VAL A 145 6.01 0.81 7.82
N ASP A 146 5.94 1.27 9.06
CA ASP A 146 7.15 1.54 9.85
C ASP A 146 7.95 0.24 10.06
N SER A 147 7.30 -0.88 10.37
CA SER A 147 7.96 -2.19 10.47
C SER A 147 8.59 -2.69 9.16
N LEU A 148 8.03 -2.29 8.01
CA LEU A 148 8.59 -2.55 6.69
C LEU A 148 9.89 -1.74 6.50
N LEU A 149 9.84 -0.44 6.83
CA LEU A 149 10.97 0.48 6.67
C LEU A 149 12.11 0.21 7.67
N GLU A 150 11.85 -0.45 8.78
CA GLU A 150 12.89 -0.94 9.71
C GLU A 150 13.73 -2.07 9.10
N ARG A 151 13.19 -2.78 8.11
CA ARG A 151 13.79 -4.00 7.54
C ARG A 151 14.26 -3.84 6.09
N PHE A 152 13.65 -2.90 5.37
CA PHE A 152 13.89 -2.69 3.95
C PHE A 152 14.01 -1.19 3.66
N THR A 153 14.98 -0.84 2.82
CA THR A 153 15.20 0.55 2.41
C THR A 153 14.60 0.77 1.02
N PRO A 154 13.52 1.55 0.88
CA PRO A 154 12.94 1.84 -0.41
C PRO A 154 13.81 2.83 -1.19
N LEU A 155 13.70 2.77 -2.50
CA LEU A 155 14.08 3.87 -3.38
C LEU A 155 13.07 5.01 -3.23
N VAL A 156 13.53 6.23 -3.47
CA VAL A 156 12.71 7.43 -3.39
C VAL A 156 12.22 7.81 -4.78
N LYS A 157 10.96 8.19 -4.89
CA LYS A 157 10.36 8.64 -6.15
C LYS A 157 10.72 10.09 -6.45
N CYS A 158 11.40 10.32 -7.57
CA CYS A 158 11.57 11.64 -8.17
C CYS A 158 10.19 12.19 -8.55
N ARG A 159 9.79 13.35 -8.02
CA ARG A 159 8.46 13.93 -8.32
C ARG A 159 8.38 14.51 -9.73
N TYR A 160 9.51 14.77 -10.38
CA TYR A 160 9.55 15.32 -11.74
C TYR A 160 9.44 14.23 -12.80
N THR A 161 10.31 13.22 -12.73
CA THR A 161 10.38 12.15 -13.74
C THR A 161 9.50 10.96 -13.38
N GLY A 162 9.09 10.84 -12.12
CA GLY A 162 8.37 9.67 -11.60
C GLY A 162 9.28 8.46 -11.35
N LEU A 163 10.57 8.56 -11.66
CA LEU A 163 11.54 7.48 -11.52
C LEU A 163 11.93 7.27 -10.05
N PHE A 164 12.23 6.03 -9.70
CA PHE A 164 12.78 5.68 -8.40
C PHE A 164 14.31 5.65 -8.45
N GLY A 165 14.96 6.11 -7.39
CA GLY A 165 16.41 6.02 -7.23
C GLY A 165 16.82 6.17 -5.77
N LYS A 166 18.10 5.98 -5.49
CA LYS A 166 18.58 6.06 -4.10
C LYS A 166 18.54 7.50 -3.61
N PRO A 167 18.28 7.74 -2.31
CA PRO A 167 18.29 9.10 -1.77
C PRO A 167 19.56 9.90 -2.10
N GLU A 168 20.73 9.25 -2.10
CA GLU A 168 22.02 9.88 -2.41
C GLU A 168 22.26 10.17 -3.90
N GLU A 169 21.51 9.53 -4.81
CA GLU A 169 21.57 9.77 -6.26
C GLU A 169 20.63 10.91 -6.70
N MET A 170 19.92 11.49 -5.73
CA MET A 170 18.88 12.47 -5.96
C MET A 170 19.33 13.86 -5.53
N ILE A 171 19.39 14.78 -6.49
CA ILE A 171 19.72 16.19 -6.25
C ILE A 171 18.45 16.94 -5.80
N PRO A 172 18.50 17.70 -4.69
CA PRO A 172 17.45 18.63 -4.34
C PRO A 172 17.42 19.81 -5.31
N VAL A 173 16.38 19.88 -6.13
CA VAL A 173 16.07 20.99 -7.03
C VAL A 173 15.15 21.96 -6.30
N ALA A 174 15.59 23.20 -6.14
CA ALA A 174 14.75 24.26 -5.59
C ALA A 174 13.63 24.61 -6.57
N ARG A 175 12.37 24.50 -6.14
CA ARG A 175 11.20 24.81 -7.00
C ARG A 175 10.66 26.21 -6.75
N PHE A 176 10.75 26.68 -5.51
CA PHE A 176 10.35 28.00 -4.97
C PHE A 176 11.10 28.24 -3.65
N PRO A 177 11.15 29.47 -3.10
CA PRO A 177 11.75 29.71 -1.79
C PRO A 177 11.14 28.77 -0.74
N GLY A 178 11.95 27.85 -0.20
CA GLY A 178 11.53 26.90 0.85
C GLY A 178 11.03 25.52 0.41
N SER A 179 11.13 25.13 -0.88
CA SER A 179 10.79 23.76 -1.32
C SER A 179 11.87 23.11 -2.17
N PHE A 180 12.21 21.87 -1.83
CA PHE A 180 13.17 21.02 -2.56
C PHE A 180 12.46 19.81 -3.16
N VAL A 181 12.87 19.39 -4.36
CA VAL A 181 12.41 18.16 -5.01
C VAL A 181 13.63 17.32 -5.40
N LEU A 182 13.59 16.02 -5.15
CA LEU A 182 14.66 15.08 -5.52
C LEU A 182 14.61 14.78 -7.03
N ALA A 183 15.73 14.96 -7.75
CA ALA A 183 15.92 14.66 -9.17
C ALA A 183 17.15 13.77 -9.40
N SER A 184 17.06 12.77 -10.28
CA SER A 184 18.16 11.84 -10.58
C SER A 184 19.31 12.53 -11.33
N GLU A 185 20.56 12.32 -10.91
CA GLU A 185 21.77 12.76 -11.64
C GLU A 185 21.91 12.15 -13.03
N LYS A 186 21.36 10.94 -13.26
CA LYS A 186 21.57 10.19 -14.51
C LYS A 186 20.85 10.78 -15.71
N GLU A 187 19.98 11.77 -15.49
CA GLU A 187 19.39 12.56 -16.56
C GLU A 187 19.98 13.96 -16.54
N ASN A 188 21.10 14.12 -17.24
CA ASN A 188 21.68 15.41 -17.68
C ASN A 188 20.71 16.14 -18.65
N ILE A 189 19.44 16.28 -18.28
CA ILE A 189 18.45 17.10 -18.98
C ILE A 189 18.64 18.58 -18.59
N TRP A 190 19.30 18.85 -17.46
CA TRP A 190 19.50 20.22 -16.96
C TRP A 190 20.42 21.10 -17.83
N SER A 191 21.37 20.51 -18.58
CA SER A 191 22.25 21.28 -19.46
C SER A 191 21.53 21.90 -20.66
N SER A 192 20.44 21.30 -21.16
CA SER A 192 19.71 21.88 -22.31
C SER A 192 18.66 22.93 -21.92
N TRP A 193 18.11 22.89 -20.70
CA TRP A 193 17.05 23.83 -20.30
C TRP A 193 17.56 25.19 -19.83
N PHE A 194 18.80 25.27 -19.33
CA PHE A 194 19.41 26.55 -18.93
C PHE A 194 20.23 27.22 -20.04
N GLU A 195 20.63 26.48 -21.08
CA GLU A 195 21.27 27.06 -22.27
C GLU A 195 20.28 27.74 -23.24
N GLU A 196 18.97 27.49 -23.10
CA GLU A 196 17.90 28.11 -23.90
C GLU A 196 17.16 29.26 -23.19
N SER A 197 17.76 29.93 -22.21
CA SER A 197 17.29 31.25 -21.76
C SER A 197 18.16 32.39 -22.33
N PRO A 198 17.96 32.81 -23.59
CA PRO A 198 18.50 34.08 -24.03
C PRO A 198 17.70 35.21 -23.37
N ASN A 199 18.30 35.82 -22.35
CA ASN A 199 17.91 37.09 -21.72
C ASN A 199 16.49 37.17 -21.12
N ALA A 200 16.44 37.18 -19.78
CA ALA A 200 15.44 37.92 -19.01
C ALA A 200 16.15 38.86 -18.03
#